data_AF-A0A7S1AD57-F1
#
_entry.id   AF-A0A7S1AD57-F1
#
_cell.length_a   1.000
_cell.length_b   1.000
_cell.length_c   1.000
_cell.angle_alpha   90.00
_cell.angle_beta   90.00
_cell.angle_gamma   90.00
#
_symmetry.space_group_name_H-M   'P 1'
#
loop_
_entity.id
_entity.type
_entity.pdbx_description
1 polymer ?
#
loop_
_entity_poly.entity_id
_entity_poly.type
_entity_poly.pdbx_seq_one_letter_code
_entity_poly.pdbx_strand_id
1 'polypeptide(L)'
;VHGYQRNGGERDWRGQGKVEPPRFKDLSALPISGNGACVAIPVQRRIGEPVLAALQVVVSQESTVHNPKTTLAEVMVEGLAQDSRAGKEAPGYLTDSQIAALQLLCATTAGILDVRMRMEGAKVMQRRARQCLSIAAEVHCASNLTDFEQRVKRLVAPLFNVVGVRLSFYDDEAKDLVTTSMGSSCAAVAGKVRAAPIVGRRNVSRYPIREGITGRCLRTGQVYNIERIMASPHVSEGADGVDLAGRAGDVNMLAGPMVAQIADDSFVVVGVLQLLEKRNPPDAEATLLRAGAQAPVFPPKRSSETESRPSPRRRPAKQPCEPFTAEDEDFFKE
;
A
#
# COMPACT_ATOMS: atom_id res chain seq x y z
N VAL A 1 -18.97 24.75 32.83
CA VAL A 1 -19.86 24.89 31.66
C VAL A 1 -19.16 25.80 30.65
N HIS A 2 -18.43 25.23 29.69
CA HIS A 2 -17.82 25.98 28.59
C HIS A 2 -18.44 25.49 27.28
N GLY A 3 -19.00 26.44 26.54
CA GLY A 3 -19.93 26.21 25.45
C GLY A 3 -19.27 25.72 24.17
N TYR A 4 -20.05 24.95 23.41
CA TYR A 4 -19.79 24.64 22.01
C TYR A 4 -19.53 25.93 21.23
N GLN A 5 -18.30 26.14 20.75
CA GLN A 5 -18.03 27.18 19.75
C GLN A 5 -18.64 26.73 18.42
N ARG A 6 -19.85 27.21 18.14
CA ARG A 6 -20.38 27.26 16.77
C ARG A 6 -19.59 28.32 16.01
N ASN A 7 -18.67 27.90 15.15
CA ASN A 7 -18.08 28.79 14.16
C ASN A 7 -19.20 29.26 13.22
N GLY A 8 -19.58 30.53 13.35
CA GLY A 8 -20.48 31.20 12.44
C GLY A 8 -19.71 31.66 11.20
N GLY A 9 -19.91 30.97 10.10
CA GLY A 9 -19.43 31.38 8.77
C GLY A 9 -20.33 30.73 7.70
N GLU A 10 -21.11 31.56 7.02
CA GLU A 10 -21.96 31.33 5.85
C GLU A 10 -23.03 30.21 5.87
N ARG A 11 -24.29 30.66 5.77
CA ARG A 11 -25.48 29.80 5.72
C ARG A 11 -25.68 29.28 4.29
N ASP A 12 -25.32 28.04 4.06
CA ASP A 12 -25.89 27.23 2.98
C ASP A 12 -26.81 26.15 3.57
N TRP A 13 -28.10 26.22 3.25
CA TRP A 13 -29.18 25.43 3.83
C TRP A 13 -29.23 23.94 3.39
N ARG A 14 -28.11 23.39 2.89
CA ARG A 14 -27.94 21.94 2.64
C ARG A 14 -26.83 21.29 3.48
N GLY A 15 -26.29 21.98 4.47
CA GLY A 15 -25.20 21.48 5.31
C GLY A 15 -25.69 20.76 6.57
N GLN A 16 -25.59 19.43 6.62
CA GLN A 16 -25.34 18.76 7.91
C GLN A 16 -23.98 19.25 8.42
N GLY A 17 -24.00 20.28 9.27
CA GLY A 17 -22.80 20.82 9.89
C GLY A 17 -22.12 19.71 10.69
N LYS A 18 -21.00 19.20 10.17
CA LYS A 18 -20.07 18.38 10.96
C LYS A 18 -19.67 19.23 12.16
N VAL A 19 -20.18 18.86 13.33
CA VAL A 19 -19.71 19.42 14.59
C VAL A 19 -18.23 19.06 14.68
N GLU A 20 -17.35 20.05 14.58
CA GLU A 20 -15.93 19.80 14.80
C GLU A 20 -15.74 19.36 16.25
N PRO A 21 -14.98 18.27 16.48
CA PRO A 21 -14.69 17.83 17.84
C PRO A 21 -13.88 18.93 18.56
N PRO A 22 -14.10 19.10 19.88
CA PRO A 22 -13.36 20.06 20.68
C PRO A 22 -11.85 19.76 20.59
N ARG A 23 -11.06 20.81 20.34
CA ARG A 23 -9.60 20.72 20.26
C ARG A 23 -9.00 21.36 21.49
N PHE A 24 -8.08 20.66 22.14
CA PHE A 24 -7.37 21.17 23.31
C PHE A 24 -5.93 21.53 22.92
N LYS A 25 -5.47 22.70 23.37
CA LYS A 25 -4.09 23.15 23.11
C LYS A 25 -3.09 22.30 23.89
N ASP A 26 -3.45 21.88 25.08
CA ASP A 26 -2.66 21.04 25.97
C ASP A 26 -3.58 20.23 26.90
N LEU A 27 -2.97 19.37 27.73
CA LEU A 27 -3.69 18.58 28.73
C LEU A 27 -4.21 19.43 29.89
N SER A 28 -3.60 20.59 30.15
CA SER A 28 -4.00 21.47 31.26
C SER A 28 -5.36 22.14 31.01
N ALA A 29 -5.74 22.30 29.73
CA ALA A 29 -7.03 22.82 29.31
C ALA A 29 -8.20 21.83 29.45
N LEU A 30 -7.97 20.58 29.89
CA LEU A 30 -9.04 19.60 30.07
C LEU A 30 -9.83 19.92 31.36
N PRO A 31 -11.17 19.89 31.33
CA PRO A 31 -11.98 20.06 32.52
C PRO A 31 -11.83 18.85 33.45
N ILE A 32 -10.92 18.93 34.42
CA ILE A 32 -10.73 17.90 35.44
C ILE A 32 -11.93 17.94 36.40
N SER A 33 -12.77 16.90 36.37
CA SER A 33 -13.81 16.70 37.38
C SER A 33 -13.29 15.81 38.50
N GLY A 34 -13.22 16.32 39.73
CA GLY A 34 -13.00 15.54 40.96
C GLY A 34 -11.77 15.93 41.79
N ASN A 35 -11.84 15.65 43.10
CA ASN A 35 -10.71 15.70 44.02
C ASN A 35 -9.99 14.34 43.98
N GLY A 36 -8.79 14.29 43.41
CA GLY A 36 -7.97 13.07 43.35
C GLY A 36 -6.72 13.25 42.49
N ALA A 37 -5.77 12.32 42.61
CA ALA A 37 -4.64 12.26 41.68
C ALA A 37 -5.17 11.87 40.30
N CYS A 38 -4.96 12.76 39.33
CA CYS A 38 -5.47 12.61 37.98
C CYS A 38 -4.30 12.43 37.01
N VAL A 39 -4.34 11.36 36.21
CA VAL A 39 -3.45 11.18 35.08
C VAL A 39 -4.26 11.39 33.81
N ALA A 40 -3.86 12.38 33.01
CA ALA A 40 -4.44 12.65 31.70
C ALA A 40 -3.45 12.20 30.61
N ILE A 41 -3.88 11.29 29.74
CA ILE A 41 -3.03 10.78 28.65
C ILE A 41 -3.52 11.37 27.32
N PRO A 42 -2.66 12.10 26.59
CA PRO A 42 -3.06 12.78 25.36
C PRO A 42 -3.17 11.76 24.23
N VAL A 43 -4.32 11.77 23.55
CA VAL A 43 -4.48 11.09 22.28
C VAL A 43 -4.20 12.10 21.16
N GLN A 44 -2.98 12.04 20.65
CA GLN A 44 -2.52 12.86 19.52
C GLN A 44 -2.30 11.99 18.29
N ARG A 45 -2.44 12.58 17.11
CA ARG A 45 -2.22 11.88 15.84
C ARG A 45 -0.73 11.76 15.50
N ARG A 46 0.09 12.75 15.90
CA ARG A 46 1.57 12.78 15.80
C ARG A 46 2.14 13.65 16.92
N ILE A 47 3.42 13.45 17.26
CA ILE A 47 4.15 14.32 18.21
C ILE A 47 4.14 15.75 17.65
N GLY A 48 3.60 16.70 18.42
CA GLY A 48 3.46 18.11 18.02
C GLY A 48 2.12 18.51 17.39
N GLU A 49 1.18 17.57 17.21
CA GLU A 49 -0.19 17.86 16.76
C GLU A 49 -1.17 18.11 17.94
N PRO A 50 -2.29 18.82 17.71
CA PRO A 50 -3.27 19.10 18.77
C PRO A 50 -3.89 17.83 19.37
N VAL A 51 -4.19 17.87 20.67
CA VAL A 51 -4.82 16.78 21.41
C VAL A 51 -6.27 16.62 20.96
N LEU A 52 -6.59 15.44 20.43
CA LEU A 52 -7.92 15.12 19.90
C LEU A 52 -8.87 14.60 20.97
N ALA A 53 -8.31 13.90 21.95
CA ALA A 53 -9.01 13.39 23.12
C ALA A 53 -7.99 13.19 24.24
N ALA A 54 -8.47 13.10 25.47
CA ALA A 54 -7.62 12.75 26.59
C ALA A 54 -8.36 11.75 27.48
N LEU A 55 -7.66 10.69 27.88
CA LEU A 55 -8.16 9.74 28.84
C LEU A 55 -7.81 10.25 30.24
N GLN A 56 -8.84 10.56 31.03
CA GLN A 56 -8.68 10.98 32.42
C GLN A 56 -8.88 9.76 33.34
N VAL A 57 -7.87 9.42 34.12
CA VAL A 57 -7.98 8.43 35.19
C VAL A 57 -7.94 9.15 36.53
N VAL A 58 -9.05 9.13 37.26
CA VAL A 58 -9.11 9.64 38.64
C VAL A 58 -8.81 8.47 39.56
N VAL A 59 -7.68 8.52 40.25
CA VAL A 59 -7.37 7.56 41.31
C VAL A 59 -8.01 8.08 42.58
N SER A 60 -9.14 7.48 42.96
CA SER A 60 -9.69 7.68 44.30
C SER A 60 -8.70 7.08 45.30
N GLN A 61 -7.93 7.93 45.96
CA GLN A 61 -7.38 7.54 47.25
C GLN A 61 -8.57 7.34 48.17
N GLU A 62 -8.79 6.10 48.62
CA GLU A 62 -9.54 5.90 49.84
C GLU A 62 -8.78 6.63 50.94
N SER A 63 -9.24 7.84 51.25
CA SER A 63 -8.85 8.52 52.47
C SER A 63 -9.34 7.63 53.60
N THR A 64 -8.45 6.86 54.20
CA THR A 64 -8.64 6.33 55.54
C THR A 64 -8.83 7.54 56.44
N VAL A 65 -10.08 7.96 56.62
CA VAL A 65 -10.47 8.96 57.60
C VAL A 65 -10.25 8.32 58.96
N HIS A 66 -9.01 8.40 59.45
CA HIS A 66 -8.70 8.12 60.84
C HIS A 66 -9.33 9.26 61.64
N ASN A 67 -10.50 8.99 62.23
CA ASN A 67 -11.12 9.86 63.22
C ASN A 67 -10.14 10.11 64.38
N PRO A 68 -9.73 11.36 64.68
CA PRO A 68 -9.10 11.67 65.93
C PRO A 68 -10.20 12.16 66.88
N LYS A 69 -10.67 11.29 67.77
CA LYS A 69 -11.26 11.55 69.11
C LYS A 69 -12.24 10.45 69.48
N THR A 70 -11.70 9.37 70.05
CA THR A 70 -12.44 8.59 71.04
C THR A 70 -11.58 8.52 72.29
N THR A 71 -12.26 8.78 73.39
CA THR A 71 -11.79 9.20 74.71
C THR A 71 -10.92 8.17 75.44
N LEU A 72 -10.02 8.70 76.28
CA LEU A 72 -9.23 8.02 77.31
C LEU A 72 -10.15 7.39 78.37
N ALA A 73 -10.56 6.14 78.18
CA ALA A 73 -10.91 5.14 79.21
C ALA A 73 -11.54 3.93 78.51
N GLU A 74 -11.12 2.72 78.89
CA GLU A 74 -11.54 1.42 78.32
C GLU A 74 -10.92 1.19 76.92
N VAL A 75 -9.92 0.34 76.73
CA VAL A 75 -9.94 -1.10 77.04
C VAL A 75 -8.52 -1.55 77.39
N MET A 76 -8.31 -1.88 78.67
CA MET A 76 -7.28 -2.82 79.09
C MET A 76 -7.81 -4.23 78.85
N VAL A 77 -7.31 -4.92 77.83
CA VAL A 77 -7.11 -6.38 77.86
C VAL A 77 -5.84 -6.67 77.06
N GLU A 78 -4.84 -7.16 77.78
CA GLU A 78 -3.61 -7.77 77.27
C GLU A 78 -3.89 -8.87 76.25
N GLY A 79 -3.06 -8.90 75.21
CA GLY A 79 -3.11 -9.94 74.20
C GLY A 79 -1.92 -9.91 73.25
N LEU A 80 -0.72 -10.04 73.81
CA LEU A 80 0.47 -10.63 73.20
C LEU A 80 1.02 -10.00 71.90
N ALA A 81 2.09 -9.23 72.10
CA ALA A 81 3.36 -9.32 71.38
C ALA A 81 3.36 -10.07 70.03
N GLN A 82 3.62 -9.33 68.96
CA GLN A 82 4.76 -9.71 68.12
C GLN A 82 5.34 -8.51 67.37
N ASP A 83 6.64 -8.36 67.60
CA ASP A 83 7.63 -7.65 66.82
C ASP A 83 7.30 -7.52 65.33
N SER A 84 7.47 -6.30 64.81
CA SER A 84 8.17 -6.07 63.55
C SER A 84 8.63 -4.61 63.43
N ARG A 85 9.74 -4.31 64.10
CA ARG A 85 10.72 -3.37 63.55
C ARG A 85 11.36 -4.01 62.32
N ALA A 86 10.93 -3.60 61.15
CA ALA A 86 11.77 -3.51 59.96
C ALA A 86 11.00 -2.70 58.91
N GLY A 87 11.39 -1.43 58.74
CA GLY A 87 11.15 -0.69 57.51
C GLY A 87 11.85 -1.41 56.36
N LYS A 88 11.22 -2.48 55.86
CA LYS A 88 11.39 -2.92 54.48
C LYS A 88 10.35 -2.15 53.72
N GLU A 89 10.78 -1.13 52.99
CA GLU A 89 10.03 -0.56 51.88
C GLU A 89 9.43 -1.72 51.11
N ALA A 90 8.12 -1.94 51.28
CA ALA A 90 7.41 -2.94 50.50
C ALA A 90 7.67 -2.58 49.05
N PRO A 91 8.13 -3.51 48.20
CA PRO A 91 8.68 -3.13 46.92
C PRO A 91 7.57 -2.43 46.13
N GLY A 92 7.95 -1.38 45.38
CA GLY A 92 7.05 -0.55 44.58
C GLY A 92 6.31 -1.31 43.49
N TYR A 93 5.45 -2.24 43.89
CA TYR A 93 4.56 -3.00 43.05
C TYR A 93 3.29 -2.19 42.83
N LEU A 94 2.75 -2.29 41.61
CA LEU A 94 1.47 -1.71 41.27
C LEU A 94 0.38 -2.41 42.10
N THR A 95 -0.50 -1.63 42.71
CA THR A 95 -1.74 -2.13 43.34
C THR A 95 -2.67 -2.75 42.29
N ASP A 96 -3.56 -3.66 42.70
CA ASP A 96 -4.51 -4.32 41.78
C ASP A 96 -5.39 -3.30 41.03
N SER A 97 -5.75 -2.20 41.68
CA SER A 97 -6.50 -1.10 41.04
C SER A 97 -5.67 -0.38 39.98
N GLN A 98 -4.37 -0.17 40.20
CA GLN A 98 -3.44 0.37 39.21
C GLN A 98 -3.21 -0.62 38.05
N ILE A 99 -3.15 -1.92 38.33
CA ILE A 99 -3.06 -2.96 37.30
C ILE A 99 -4.32 -2.98 36.44
N ALA A 100 -5.52 -2.94 37.04
CA ALA A 100 -6.78 -2.89 36.32
C ALA A 100 -6.92 -1.61 35.48
N ALA A 101 -6.52 -0.46 36.02
CA ALA A 101 -6.49 0.81 35.28
C ALA A 101 -5.52 0.76 34.09
N LEU A 102 -4.34 0.16 34.28
CA LEU A 102 -3.36 -0.03 33.21
C LEU A 102 -3.88 -1.00 32.14
N GLN A 103 -4.55 -2.08 32.52
CA GLN A 103 -5.18 -3.02 31.58
C GLN A 103 -6.27 -2.33 30.74
N LEU A 104 -7.13 -1.54 31.37
CA LEU A 104 -8.15 -0.75 30.67
C LEU A 104 -7.51 0.24 29.69
N LEU A 105 -6.41 0.88 30.11
CA LEU A 105 -5.65 1.81 29.28
C LEU A 105 -5.03 1.13 28.05
N CYS A 106 -4.38 -0.02 28.27
CA CYS A 106 -3.78 -0.82 27.22
C CYS A 106 -4.85 -1.32 26.24
N ALA A 107 -5.99 -1.81 26.73
CA ALA A 107 -7.10 -2.28 25.90
C ALA A 107 -7.70 -1.14 25.07
N THR A 108 -7.91 0.04 25.67
CA THR A 108 -8.44 1.21 24.97
C THR A 108 -7.47 1.70 23.90
N THR A 109 -6.18 1.79 24.23
CA THR A 109 -5.12 2.21 23.30
C THR A 109 -5.00 1.22 22.13
N ALA A 110 -5.02 -0.09 22.41
CA ALA A 110 -5.02 -1.13 21.38
C ALA A 110 -6.24 -0.98 20.45
N GLY A 111 -7.43 -0.76 21.01
CA GLY A 111 -8.65 -0.52 20.22
C GLY A 111 -8.56 0.70 19.31
N ILE A 112 -8.02 1.82 19.80
CA ILE A 112 -7.82 3.04 18.98
C ILE A 112 -6.81 2.78 17.87
N LEU A 113 -5.68 2.15 18.17
CA LEU A 113 -4.64 1.84 17.18
C LEU A 113 -5.18 0.89 16.09
N ASP A 114 -5.92 -0.14 16.49
CA ASP A 114 -6.53 -1.08 15.55
C ASP A 114 -7.53 -0.38 14.60
N VAL A 115 -8.45 0.43 15.15
CA VAL A 115 -9.39 1.20 14.31
C VAL A 115 -8.64 2.15 13.36
N ARG A 116 -7.56 2.80 13.82
CA ARG A 116 -6.73 3.68 12.98
C ARG A 116 -6.06 2.92 11.84
N MET A 117 -5.45 1.76 12.13
CA MET A 117 -4.82 0.91 11.11
C MET A 117 -5.85 0.45 10.07
N ARG A 118 -7.02 0.00 10.51
CA ARG A 118 -8.12 -0.40 9.61
C ARG A 118 -8.61 0.77 8.74
N MET A 119 -8.75 1.96 9.30
CA MET A 119 -9.13 3.16 8.55
C MET A 119 -8.07 3.60 7.54
N GLU A 120 -6.78 3.52 7.88
CA GLU A 120 -5.68 3.82 6.95
C GLU A 120 -5.69 2.84 5.78
N GLY A 121 -5.82 1.53 6.06
CA GLY A 121 -5.95 0.49 5.04
C GLY A 121 -7.15 0.74 4.11
N ALA A 122 -8.32 1.04 4.66
CA ALA A 122 -9.51 1.36 3.88
C ALA A 122 -9.31 2.59 2.96
N LYS A 123 -8.58 3.62 3.41
CA LYS A 123 -8.28 4.80 2.59
C LYS A 123 -7.32 4.49 1.44
N VAL A 124 -6.31 3.66 1.69
CA VAL A 124 -5.36 3.21 0.65
C VAL A 124 -6.10 2.41 -0.41
N MET A 125 -6.93 1.44 0.00
CA MET A 125 -7.76 0.66 -0.90
C MET A 125 -8.75 1.53 -1.69
N GLN A 126 -9.43 2.47 -1.03
CA GLN A 126 -10.34 3.40 -1.71
C GLN A 126 -9.61 4.23 -2.78
N ARG A 127 -8.38 4.68 -2.49
CA ARG A 127 -7.57 5.43 -3.47
C ARG A 127 -7.22 4.56 -4.66
N ARG A 128 -6.75 3.33 -4.43
CA ARG A 128 -6.42 2.38 -5.50
C ARG A 128 -7.64 2.03 -6.35
N ALA A 129 -8.79 1.77 -5.73
CA ALA A 129 -10.04 1.51 -6.45
C ALA A 129 -10.43 2.68 -7.38
N ARG A 130 -10.30 3.93 -6.91
CA ARG A 130 -10.53 5.11 -7.75
C ARG A 130 -9.55 5.20 -8.91
N GLN A 131 -8.28 4.87 -8.69
CA GLN A 131 -7.29 4.82 -9.78
C GLN A 131 -7.68 3.75 -10.80
N CYS A 132 -8.05 2.55 -10.37
CA CYS A 132 -8.49 1.47 -11.27
C CYS A 132 -9.71 1.86 -12.10
N LEU A 133 -10.72 2.51 -11.48
CA LEU A 133 -11.88 3.05 -12.20
C LEU A 133 -11.49 4.11 -13.24
N SER A 134 -10.54 4.98 -12.91
CA SER A 134 -10.00 5.98 -13.86
C SER A 134 -9.29 5.31 -15.03
N ILE A 135 -8.48 4.27 -14.76
CA ILE A 135 -7.80 3.50 -15.80
C ILE A 135 -8.82 2.81 -16.70
N ALA A 136 -9.83 2.16 -16.12
CA ALA A 136 -10.89 1.49 -16.87
C ALA A 136 -11.62 2.47 -17.80
N ALA A 137 -11.97 3.66 -17.30
CA ALA A 137 -12.61 4.71 -18.11
C ALA A 137 -11.72 5.19 -19.27
N GLU A 138 -10.42 5.40 -19.03
CA GLU A 138 -9.48 5.82 -20.08
C GLU A 138 -9.22 4.75 -21.14
N VAL A 139 -9.14 3.50 -20.71
CA VAL A 139 -8.90 2.33 -21.58
C VAL A 139 -10.14 1.99 -22.40
N HIS A 140 -11.35 2.14 -21.83
CA HIS A 140 -12.61 1.96 -22.55
C HIS A 140 -12.77 2.91 -23.74
N CYS A 141 -12.18 4.10 -23.66
CA CYS A 141 -12.19 5.07 -24.75
C CYS A 141 -11.18 4.77 -25.88
N ALA A 142 -10.53 3.59 -25.87
CA ALA A 142 -9.58 3.22 -26.91
C ALA A 142 -10.29 2.91 -28.25
N SER A 143 -9.76 3.49 -29.33
CA SER A 143 -10.34 3.36 -30.68
C SER A 143 -9.97 2.06 -31.40
N ASN A 144 -8.88 1.42 -30.99
CA ASN A 144 -8.34 0.20 -31.58
C ASN A 144 -7.43 -0.53 -30.59
N LEU A 145 -7.07 -1.78 -30.90
CA LEU A 145 -6.28 -2.65 -30.01
C LEU A 145 -4.91 -2.06 -29.63
N THR A 146 -4.25 -1.35 -30.55
CA THR A 146 -2.95 -0.74 -30.26
C THR A 146 -3.08 0.46 -29.34
N ASP A 147 -4.09 1.30 -29.54
CA ASP A 147 -4.42 2.40 -28.62
C ASP A 147 -4.76 1.85 -27.22
N PHE A 148 -5.57 0.79 -27.16
CA PHE A 148 -5.88 0.07 -25.92
C PHE A 148 -4.61 -0.39 -25.20
N GLU A 149 -3.75 -1.13 -25.90
CA GLU A 149 -2.51 -1.67 -25.36
C GLU A 149 -1.58 -0.55 -24.83
N GLN A 150 -1.40 0.53 -25.59
CA GLN A 150 -0.54 1.64 -25.17
C GLN A 150 -1.11 2.38 -23.95
N ARG A 151 -2.43 2.57 -23.88
CA ARG A 151 -3.09 3.17 -22.71
C ARG A 151 -2.94 2.30 -21.48
N VAL A 152 -3.20 0.99 -21.59
CA VAL A 152 -3.01 0.04 -20.49
C VAL A 152 -1.56 0.11 -20.00
N LYS A 153 -0.57 -0.01 -20.90
CA LYS A 153 0.85 0.06 -20.52
C LYS A 153 1.20 1.35 -19.80
N ARG A 154 0.75 2.51 -20.31
CA ARG A 154 1.03 3.83 -19.73
C ARG A 154 0.40 4.01 -18.35
N LEU A 155 -0.81 3.48 -18.14
CA LEU A 155 -1.60 3.70 -16.94
C LEU A 155 -1.34 2.66 -15.84
N VAL A 156 -1.13 1.40 -16.21
CA VAL A 156 -0.87 0.29 -15.29
C VAL A 156 0.57 0.32 -14.77
N ALA A 157 1.55 0.67 -15.61
CA ALA A 157 2.95 0.73 -15.18
C ALA A 157 3.19 1.59 -13.92
N PRO A 158 2.68 2.84 -13.82
CA PRO A 158 2.83 3.64 -12.61
C PRO A 158 1.96 3.15 -11.45
N LEU A 159 0.81 2.51 -11.71
CA LEU A 159 -0.06 1.97 -10.65
C LEU A 159 0.65 0.87 -9.85
N PHE A 160 1.34 -0.03 -10.56
CA PHE A 160 2.12 -1.12 -9.96
C PHE A 160 3.60 -0.79 -9.75
N ASN A 161 4.01 0.43 -10.07
CA ASN A 161 5.39 0.88 -10.03
C ASN A 161 6.37 -0.08 -10.76
N VAL A 162 6.03 -0.51 -11.97
CA VAL A 162 6.85 -1.43 -12.77
C VAL A 162 7.53 -0.73 -13.94
N VAL A 163 8.65 -1.27 -14.41
CA VAL A 163 9.35 -0.75 -15.60
C VAL A 163 8.59 -1.09 -16.87
N GLY A 164 8.02 -2.30 -16.94
CA GLY A 164 7.36 -2.80 -18.14
C GLY A 164 6.01 -3.42 -17.84
N VAL A 165 5.08 -3.19 -18.77
CA VAL A 165 3.81 -3.92 -18.85
C VAL A 165 3.74 -4.53 -20.24
N ARG A 166 3.34 -5.80 -20.33
CA ARG A 166 3.17 -6.53 -21.59
C ARG A 166 1.81 -7.20 -21.62
N LEU A 167 1.14 -7.10 -22.76
CA LEU A 167 -0.14 -7.74 -23.01
C LEU A 167 0.07 -8.80 -24.10
N SER A 168 -0.48 -9.98 -23.87
CA SER A 168 -0.54 -11.06 -24.84
C SER A 168 -1.99 -11.48 -24.99
N PHE A 169 -2.52 -11.48 -26.21
CA PHE A 169 -3.90 -11.85 -26.50
C PHE A 169 -3.95 -13.30 -26.95
N TYR A 170 -4.94 -14.05 -26.50
CA TYR A 170 -5.09 -15.44 -26.88
C TYR A 170 -5.87 -15.56 -28.20
N ASP A 171 -5.27 -16.28 -29.16
CA ASP A 171 -5.89 -16.66 -30.42
C ASP A 171 -6.37 -18.12 -30.29
N ASP A 172 -7.69 -18.30 -30.15
CA ASP A 172 -8.27 -19.62 -29.92
C ASP A 172 -8.20 -20.55 -31.15
N GLU A 173 -8.16 -19.99 -32.36
CA GLU A 173 -8.04 -20.78 -33.59
C GLU A 173 -6.63 -21.33 -33.73
N ALA A 174 -5.62 -20.49 -33.54
CA ALA A 174 -4.22 -20.88 -33.65
C ALA A 174 -3.68 -21.61 -32.40
N LYS A 175 -4.38 -21.49 -31.26
CA LYS A 175 -3.88 -21.89 -29.93
C LYS A 175 -2.53 -21.24 -29.61
N ASP A 176 -2.43 -19.95 -29.93
CA ASP A 176 -1.22 -19.14 -29.76
C ASP A 176 -1.51 -17.88 -28.93
N LEU A 177 -0.48 -17.35 -28.28
CA LEU A 177 -0.47 -16.02 -27.70
C LEU A 177 0.13 -15.03 -28.71
N VAL A 178 -0.61 -13.96 -28.96
CA VAL A 178 -0.24 -12.89 -29.87
C VAL A 178 0.18 -11.67 -29.06
N THR A 179 1.41 -11.22 -29.26
CA THR A 179 1.90 -9.98 -28.66
C THR A 179 2.30 -9.00 -29.75
N THR A 180 1.83 -7.76 -29.62
CA THR A 180 2.29 -6.64 -30.40
C THR A 180 3.52 -6.02 -29.75
N SER A 181 4.64 -6.00 -30.47
CA SER A 181 5.81 -5.24 -30.08
C SER A 181 5.85 -3.93 -30.87
N MET A 182 5.47 -2.84 -30.22
CA MET A 182 5.90 -1.52 -30.69
C MET A 182 7.39 -1.43 -30.36
N GLY A 183 8.24 -1.15 -31.35
CA GLY A 183 9.70 -1.06 -31.26
C GLY A 183 10.23 0.05 -30.35
N SER A 184 9.66 0.22 -29.17
CA SER A 184 10.27 0.89 -28.03
C SER A 184 11.53 0.11 -27.65
N SER A 185 12.56 0.86 -27.25
CA SER A 185 13.95 0.47 -26.97
C SER A 185 14.18 -0.77 -26.07
N CYS A 186 13.16 -1.49 -25.62
CA CYS A 186 13.29 -2.82 -25.00
C CYS A 186 13.51 -3.96 -26.00
N ALA A 187 13.23 -3.76 -27.30
CA ALA A 187 13.41 -4.79 -28.33
C ALA A 187 14.82 -4.83 -28.96
N ALA A 188 15.75 -3.96 -28.55
CA ALA A 188 17.03 -3.79 -29.25
C ALA A 188 18.08 -4.91 -29.03
N VAL A 189 17.80 -5.96 -28.26
CA VAL A 189 18.80 -6.99 -27.92
C VAL A 189 18.26 -8.43 -28.02
N ALA A 190 17.09 -8.65 -28.63
CA ALA A 190 16.64 -10.02 -28.91
C ALA A 190 17.29 -10.52 -30.21
N GLY A 191 18.40 -11.25 -30.08
CA GLY A 191 19.11 -11.87 -31.19
C GLY A 191 18.26 -12.93 -31.91
N LYS A 192 18.11 -12.77 -33.24
CA LYS A 192 17.92 -13.84 -34.25
C LYS A 192 16.98 -15.01 -33.87
N VAL A 193 15.82 -14.75 -33.28
CA VAL A 193 14.72 -15.73 -33.25
C VAL A 193 13.80 -15.44 -34.45
N ARG A 194 13.46 -16.49 -35.22
CA ARG A 194 12.71 -16.45 -36.50
C ARG A 194 11.64 -15.35 -36.48
N ALA A 195 11.87 -14.31 -37.29
CA ALA A 195 10.93 -13.23 -37.48
C ALA A 195 9.60 -13.80 -37.99
N ALA A 196 8.55 -13.67 -37.17
CA ALA A 196 7.18 -13.82 -37.62
C ALA A 196 6.91 -12.87 -38.80
N PRO A 197 5.98 -13.20 -39.70
CA PRO A 197 5.68 -12.38 -40.87
C PRO A 197 5.38 -10.93 -40.44
N ILE A 198 6.17 -10.00 -40.96
CA ILE A 198 5.99 -8.56 -40.77
C ILE A 198 4.75 -8.17 -41.58
N VAL A 199 3.58 -8.24 -40.97
CA VAL A 199 2.34 -7.72 -41.56
C VAL A 199 2.28 -6.21 -41.25
N GLY A 200 2.93 -5.40 -42.08
CA GLY A 200 2.98 -3.94 -41.98
C GLY A 200 4.06 -3.38 -41.04
N ARG A 201 3.96 -2.10 -40.64
CA ARG A 201 4.93 -1.39 -39.74
C ARG A 201 4.95 -1.89 -38.28
N ARG A 202 4.30 -3.02 -37.96
CA ARG A 202 4.14 -3.53 -36.58
C ARG A 202 4.70 -4.95 -36.49
N ASN A 203 5.54 -5.17 -35.48
CA ASN A 203 6.10 -6.49 -35.19
C ASN A 203 5.10 -7.27 -34.33
N VAL A 204 4.32 -8.13 -34.97
CA VAL A 204 3.43 -9.07 -34.28
C VAL A 204 4.21 -10.36 -34.05
N SER A 205 4.33 -10.77 -32.79
CA SER A 205 4.96 -12.02 -32.40
C SER A 205 3.89 -13.01 -31.95
N ARG A 206 4.05 -14.27 -32.35
CA ARG A 206 3.17 -15.38 -31.95
C ARG A 206 3.98 -16.43 -31.20
N TYR A 207 3.41 -16.93 -30.12
CA TYR A 207 4.05 -17.92 -29.25
C TYR A 207 3.04 -19.03 -28.91
N PRO A 208 3.42 -20.30 -29.02
CA PRO A 208 2.54 -21.40 -28.62
C PRO A 208 2.13 -21.28 -27.16
N ILE A 209 0.87 -21.58 -26.85
CA ILE A 209 0.39 -21.55 -25.46
C ILE A 209 1.14 -22.50 -24.53
N ARG A 210 1.92 -23.45 -25.04
CA ARG A 210 2.71 -24.42 -24.26
C ARG A 210 3.98 -23.80 -23.66
N GLU A 211 4.41 -22.65 -24.17
CA GLU A 211 5.69 -22.05 -23.87
C GLU A 211 5.59 -20.92 -22.83
N GLY A 212 6.62 -20.77 -22.00
CA GLY A 212 6.75 -19.65 -21.06
C GLY A 212 5.80 -19.68 -19.87
N ILE A 213 5.99 -18.71 -18.98
CA ILE A 213 5.08 -18.43 -17.87
C ILE A 213 3.74 -17.91 -18.38
N THR A 214 3.75 -17.09 -19.44
CA THR A 214 2.53 -16.59 -20.10
C THR A 214 1.64 -17.71 -20.59
N GLY A 215 2.19 -18.66 -21.33
CA GLY A 215 1.44 -19.83 -21.77
C GLY A 215 0.91 -20.66 -20.59
N ARG A 216 1.70 -20.79 -19.52
CA ARG A 216 1.25 -21.50 -18.31
C ARG A 216 0.10 -20.78 -17.61
N CYS A 217 0.22 -19.47 -17.43
CA CYS A 217 -0.79 -18.57 -16.87
C CYS A 217 -2.12 -18.68 -17.60
N LEU A 218 -2.08 -18.66 -18.94
CA LEU A 218 -3.26 -18.84 -19.76
C LEU A 218 -3.92 -20.20 -19.54
N ARG A 219 -3.13 -21.30 -19.52
CA ARG A 219 -3.67 -22.67 -19.42
C ARG A 219 -4.24 -22.99 -18.04
N THR A 220 -3.64 -22.46 -16.98
CA THR A 220 -4.08 -22.75 -15.60
C THR A 220 -5.08 -21.73 -15.08
N GLY A 221 -5.18 -20.55 -15.71
CA GLY A 221 -5.96 -19.43 -15.18
C GLY A 221 -5.43 -18.92 -13.85
N GLN A 222 -4.16 -19.21 -13.51
CA GLN A 222 -3.55 -18.82 -12.24
C GLN A 222 -2.57 -17.67 -12.42
N VAL A 223 -2.43 -16.89 -11.35
CA VAL A 223 -1.43 -15.84 -11.22
C VAL A 223 -0.07 -16.47 -10.89
N TYR A 224 0.97 -16.01 -11.57
CA TYR A 224 2.35 -16.45 -11.35
C TYR A 224 3.23 -15.27 -10.94
N ASN A 225 3.73 -15.31 -9.71
CA ASN A 225 4.75 -14.39 -9.20
C ASN A 225 6.13 -15.08 -9.28
N ILE A 226 7.02 -14.52 -10.08
CA ILE A 226 8.40 -14.97 -10.25
C ILE A 226 9.32 -13.89 -9.69
N GLU A 227 9.86 -14.11 -8.49
CA GLU A 227 10.78 -13.19 -7.84
C GLU A 227 12.08 -13.00 -8.64
N ARG A 228 12.54 -14.08 -9.27
CA ARG A 228 13.78 -14.07 -10.06
C ARG A 228 13.58 -14.88 -11.33
N ILE A 229 13.50 -14.21 -12.47
CA ILE A 229 13.26 -14.86 -13.77
C ILE A 229 14.27 -16.00 -14.05
N MET A 230 15.56 -15.79 -13.75
CA MET A 230 16.60 -16.80 -13.97
C MET A 230 16.45 -18.05 -13.10
N ALA A 231 15.73 -17.96 -11.98
CA ALA A 231 15.53 -19.10 -11.09
C ALA A 231 14.39 -20.02 -11.57
N SER A 232 13.51 -19.53 -12.45
CA SER A 232 12.37 -20.30 -12.93
C SER A 232 12.70 -21.05 -14.22
N PRO A 233 12.66 -22.39 -14.25
CA PRO A 233 12.95 -23.18 -15.45
C PRO A 233 11.86 -23.07 -16.53
N HIS A 234 10.75 -22.41 -16.21
CA HIS A 234 9.58 -22.31 -17.08
C HIS A 234 9.53 -20.99 -17.85
N VAL A 235 10.47 -20.08 -17.61
CA VAL A 235 10.54 -18.82 -18.34
C VAL A 235 11.15 -19.06 -19.72
N SER A 236 10.49 -18.52 -20.76
CA SER A 236 11.04 -18.45 -22.11
C SER A 236 11.30 -17.01 -22.50
N GLU A 237 12.50 -16.73 -23.00
CA GLU A 237 12.88 -15.40 -23.53
C GLU A 237 11.88 -14.88 -24.56
N GLY A 238 11.51 -15.74 -25.51
CA GLY A 238 10.59 -15.41 -26.57
C GLY A 238 9.19 -15.18 -26.03
N ALA A 239 8.62 -16.21 -25.41
CA ALA A 239 7.22 -16.20 -24.99
C ALA A 239 6.95 -15.15 -23.90
N ASP A 240 7.87 -14.96 -22.95
CA ASP A 240 7.69 -14.04 -21.83
C ASP A 240 8.28 -12.64 -22.11
N GLY A 241 8.99 -12.45 -23.23
CA GLY A 241 9.51 -11.15 -23.66
C GLY A 241 10.64 -10.64 -22.76
N VAL A 242 11.45 -11.55 -22.24
CA VAL A 242 12.56 -11.28 -21.31
C VAL A 242 13.89 -11.54 -22.01
N ASP A 243 14.93 -10.79 -21.64
CA ASP A 243 16.29 -10.95 -22.16
C ASP A 243 17.17 -11.50 -21.04
N LEU A 244 17.49 -12.80 -21.09
CA LEU A 244 18.35 -13.46 -20.09
C LEU A 244 19.85 -13.23 -20.43
N ALA A 245 20.16 -12.95 -21.69
CA ALA A 245 21.53 -12.76 -22.16
C ALA A 245 22.13 -11.40 -21.77
N GLY A 246 21.30 -10.36 -21.64
CA GLY A 246 21.74 -8.97 -21.42
C GLY A 246 21.52 -8.40 -20.01
N ARG A 247 20.63 -8.99 -19.20
CA ARG A 247 20.29 -8.47 -17.86
C ARG A 247 20.76 -9.45 -16.78
N ALA A 248 21.50 -8.93 -15.80
CA ALA A 248 21.73 -9.65 -14.55
C ALA A 248 20.38 -10.11 -14.01
N GLY A 249 20.27 -11.41 -13.75
CA GLY A 249 19.04 -12.20 -13.54
C GLY A 249 18.05 -11.77 -12.47
N ASP A 250 18.08 -10.53 -12.00
CA ASP A 250 17.32 -10.00 -10.87
C ASP A 250 16.06 -9.26 -11.32
N VAL A 251 15.53 -9.62 -12.48
CA VAL A 251 14.23 -9.14 -12.94
C VAL A 251 13.15 -10.05 -12.35
N ASN A 252 12.19 -9.43 -11.68
CA ASN A 252 10.97 -10.10 -11.24
C ASN A 252 9.84 -9.91 -12.25
N MET A 253 8.87 -10.81 -12.20
CA MET A 253 7.72 -10.82 -13.08
C MET A 253 6.47 -11.25 -12.34
N LEU A 254 5.35 -10.57 -12.59
CA LEU A 254 4.02 -11.00 -12.18
C LEU A 254 3.17 -11.17 -13.44
N ALA A 255 2.59 -12.35 -13.64
CA ALA A 255 1.74 -12.64 -14.78
C ALA A 255 0.36 -13.10 -14.30
N GLY A 256 -0.69 -12.46 -14.80
CA GLY A 256 -2.07 -12.83 -14.48
C GLY A 256 -2.95 -12.96 -15.72
N PRO A 257 -3.97 -13.84 -15.68
CA PRO A 257 -4.87 -14.04 -16.81
C PRO A 257 -5.75 -12.79 -16.99
N MET A 258 -6.00 -12.42 -18.25
CA MET A 258 -7.04 -11.46 -18.58
C MET A 258 -8.32 -12.23 -18.86
N VAL A 259 -9.35 -11.99 -18.06
CA VAL A 259 -10.63 -12.70 -18.15
C VAL A 259 -11.70 -11.74 -18.67
N ALA A 260 -12.51 -12.21 -19.60
CA ALA A 260 -13.69 -11.51 -20.06
C ALA A 260 -14.94 -12.30 -19.68
N GLN A 261 -15.94 -11.60 -19.16
CA GLN A 261 -17.28 -12.14 -19.02
C GLN A 261 -17.96 -12.11 -20.38
N ILE A 262 -18.32 -13.29 -20.88
CA ILE A 262 -19.15 -13.44 -22.08
C ILE A 262 -20.62 -13.48 -21.64
N ALA A 263 -21.55 -13.33 -22.59
CA ALA A 263 -22.96 -13.63 -22.34
C ALA A 263 -23.09 -15.00 -21.63
N ASP A 264 -24.11 -15.12 -20.77
CA ASP A 264 -24.40 -16.30 -19.93
C ASP A 264 -23.51 -16.47 -18.67
N ASP A 265 -22.95 -15.37 -18.15
CA ASP A 265 -22.09 -15.37 -16.94
C ASP A 265 -20.88 -16.32 -17.02
N SER A 266 -20.50 -16.68 -18.25
CA SER A 266 -19.31 -17.49 -18.50
C SER A 266 -18.07 -16.60 -18.58
N PHE A 267 -17.01 -17.04 -17.90
CA PHE A 267 -15.74 -16.35 -17.89
C PHE A 267 -14.75 -17.05 -18.81
N VAL A 268 -14.17 -16.30 -19.76
CA VAL A 268 -13.19 -16.83 -20.71
C VAL A 268 -11.89 -16.04 -20.61
N VAL A 269 -10.77 -16.75 -20.59
CA VAL A 269 -9.45 -16.13 -20.60
C VAL A 269 -9.16 -15.63 -22.02
N VAL A 270 -9.05 -14.31 -22.18
CA VAL A 270 -8.80 -13.63 -23.45
C VAL A 270 -7.32 -13.30 -23.67
N GLY A 271 -6.48 -13.49 -22.66
CA GLY A 271 -5.05 -13.25 -22.75
C GLY A 271 -4.34 -13.25 -21.39
N VAL A 272 -3.16 -12.64 -21.36
CA VAL A 272 -2.31 -12.52 -20.18
C VAL A 272 -1.75 -11.11 -20.09
N LEU A 273 -1.81 -10.52 -18.89
CA LEU A 273 -1.13 -9.28 -18.53
C LEU A 273 0.11 -9.64 -17.72
N GLN A 274 1.27 -9.14 -18.16
CA GLN A 274 2.54 -9.31 -17.46
C GLN A 274 3.04 -7.96 -16.97
N LEU A 275 3.48 -7.93 -15.72
CA LEU A 275 4.20 -6.84 -15.10
C LEU A 275 5.67 -7.26 -14.94
N LEU A 276 6.60 -6.40 -15.37
CA LEU A 276 8.02 -6.69 -15.43
C LEU A 276 8.83 -5.66 -14.66
N GLU A 277 9.74 -6.13 -13.81
CA GLU A 277 10.71 -5.32 -13.09
C GLU A 277 10.05 -4.25 -12.22
N LYS A 278 9.59 -4.65 -11.03
CA LYS A 278 9.06 -3.72 -10.03
C LYS A 278 10.18 -2.82 -9.50
N ARG A 279 9.94 -1.51 -9.54
CA ARG A 279 10.90 -0.48 -9.16
C ARG A 279 10.87 -0.28 -7.67
N ASN A 280 11.98 0.22 -7.14
CA ASN A 280 12.03 0.69 -5.76
C ASN A 280 11.20 1.99 -5.61
N PRO A 281 10.57 2.25 -4.46
CA PRO A 281 9.74 3.43 -4.21
C PRO A 281 10.44 4.79 -4.50
N PRO A 282 11.74 5.01 -4.16
CA PRO A 282 12.39 6.29 -4.47
C PRO A 282 12.53 6.55 -5.98
N ASP A 283 12.64 5.51 -6.80
CA ASP A 283 12.69 5.63 -8.26
C ASP A 283 11.30 5.88 -8.88
N ALA A 284 10.25 5.45 -8.19
CA ALA A 284 8.86 5.67 -8.56
C ALA A 284 8.50 7.15 -8.56
N GLU A 285 8.80 7.84 -7.46
CA GLU A 285 8.50 9.25 -7.27
C GLU A 285 9.23 10.11 -8.31
N ALA A 286 10.51 9.83 -8.55
CA ALA A 286 11.29 10.50 -9.58
C ALA A 286 10.69 10.32 -11.00
N THR A 287 10.08 9.17 -11.27
CA THR A 287 9.46 8.90 -12.58
C THR A 287 8.08 9.56 -12.71
N LEU A 288 7.27 9.55 -11.65
CA LEU A 288 5.98 10.24 -11.63
C LEU A 288 6.15 11.76 -11.79
N LEU A 289 7.17 12.33 -11.13
CA LEU A 289 7.53 13.74 -11.30
C LEU A 289 7.93 14.07 -12.75
N ARG A 290 8.63 13.16 -13.44
CA ARG A 290 8.96 13.32 -14.86
C ARG A 290 7.77 13.12 -15.79
N ALA A 291 6.89 12.16 -15.49
CA ALA A 291 5.70 11.87 -16.29
C ALA A 291 4.66 13.00 -16.19
N GLY A 292 4.50 13.62 -15.01
CA GLY A 292 3.65 14.79 -14.82
C GLY A 292 4.20 16.08 -15.44
N ALA A 293 5.52 16.16 -15.65
CA ALA A 293 6.18 17.30 -16.29
C ALA A 293 6.20 17.25 -17.83
N GLN A 294 5.80 16.13 -18.45
CA GLN A 294 5.74 16.00 -19.91
C GLN A 294 4.32 16.13 -20.43
N ALA A 295 3.83 17.37 -20.53
CA ALA A 295 2.90 17.71 -21.61
C ALA A 295 3.67 17.63 -22.95
N PRO A 296 3.07 17.14 -24.05
CA PRO A 296 3.78 16.92 -25.31
C PRO A 296 4.08 18.27 -25.98
N VAL A 297 5.21 18.89 -25.63
CA VAL A 297 5.81 19.95 -26.43
C VAL A 297 6.66 19.27 -27.49
N PHE A 298 6.13 19.22 -28.72
CA PHE A 298 6.88 18.78 -29.89
C PHE A 298 8.19 19.58 -29.98
N PRO A 299 9.37 18.93 -29.96
CA PRO A 299 10.60 19.65 -30.23
C PRO A 299 10.64 20.01 -31.73
N PRO A 300 11.02 21.24 -32.10
CA PRO A 300 11.22 21.60 -33.50
C PRO A 300 12.35 20.76 -34.09
N LYS A 301 12.11 20.19 -35.28
CA LYS A 301 13.10 19.49 -36.10
C LYS A 301 14.34 20.37 -36.27
N ARG A 302 15.47 19.96 -35.68
CA ARG A 302 16.80 20.41 -36.10
C ARG A 302 17.45 19.34 -36.94
N SER A 303 17.88 19.76 -38.12
CA SER A 303 18.57 18.99 -39.15
C SER A 303 19.99 18.61 -38.74
N SER A 304 20.33 17.35 -38.98
CA SER A 304 21.63 16.80 -39.36
C SER A 304 22.89 17.37 -38.70
N GLU A 305 23.43 16.63 -37.72
CA GLU A 305 24.87 16.54 -37.51
C GLU A 305 25.24 15.13 -37.04
N THR A 306 26.36 14.64 -37.59
CA THR A 306 26.84 13.27 -37.54
C THR A 306 27.47 12.99 -36.17
N GLU A 307 26.66 12.66 -35.16
CA GLU A 307 27.16 12.31 -33.83
C GLU A 307 27.63 10.85 -33.73
N SER A 308 28.87 10.72 -33.29
CA SER A 308 29.56 9.49 -32.92
C SER A 308 28.75 8.66 -31.93
N ARG A 309 28.58 7.37 -32.23
CA ARG A 309 27.92 6.40 -31.35
C ARG A 309 28.57 6.44 -29.96
N PRO A 310 27.85 6.81 -28.88
CA PRO A 310 28.40 6.69 -27.54
C PRO A 310 28.57 5.21 -27.22
N SER A 311 29.82 4.82 -26.89
CA SER A 311 30.14 3.50 -26.36
C SER A 311 29.16 3.10 -25.24
N PRO A 312 28.79 1.81 -25.13
CA PRO A 312 27.84 1.34 -24.12
C PRO A 312 28.43 1.59 -22.73
N ARG A 313 28.06 2.70 -22.10
CA ARG A 313 28.38 2.99 -20.71
C ARG A 313 27.89 1.82 -19.89
N ARG A 314 28.81 1.13 -19.20
CA ARG A 314 28.51 0.19 -18.11
C ARG A 314 27.49 0.87 -17.21
N ARG A 315 26.25 0.38 -17.21
CA ARG A 315 25.22 0.84 -16.28
C ARG A 315 25.73 0.59 -14.86
N PRO A 316 25.55 1.53 -13.92
CA PRO A 316 25.91 1.31 -12.52
C PRO A 316 25.26 0.01 -12.02
N ALA A 317 25.93 -0.68 -11.10
CA ALA A 317 25.46 -1.93 -10.51
C ALA A 317 23.99 -1.76 -10.11
N LYS A 318 23.11 -2.51 -10.78
CA LYS A 318 21.67 -2.31 -10.72
C LYS A 318 21.21 -2.70 -9.31
N GLN A 319 20.49 -1.80 -8.62
CA GLN A 319 19.87 -2.14 -7.35
C GLN A 319 18.93 -3.35 -7.55
N PRO A 320 18.82 -4.24 -6.55
CA PRO A 320 17.87 -5.35 -6.61
C PRO A 320 16.45 -4.80 -6.79
N CYS A 321 15.65 -5.49 -7.60
CA CYS A 321 14.24 -5.14 -7.79
C CYS A 321 13.44 -5.43 -6.53
N GLU A 322 12.47 -4.58 -6.23
CA GLU A 322 11.54 -4.79 -5.11
C GLU A 322 10.62 -5.97 -5.43
N PRO A 323 10.37 -6.93 -4.52
CA PRO A 323 9.42 -8.02 -4.77
C PRO A 323 7.97 -7.50 -4.95
N PHE A 324 7.19 -8.22 -5.74
CA PHE A 324 5.74 -8.01 -5.79
C PHE A 324 5.12 -8.33 -4.42
N THR A 325 4.18 -7.51 -3.96
CA THR A 325 3.51 -7.70 -2.67
C THR A 325 2.32 -8.64 -2.82
N ALA A 326 1.82 -9.17 -1.70
CA ALA A 326 0.58 -9.95 -1.71
C ALA A 326 -0.61 -9.16 -2.30
N GLU A 327 -0.66 -7.84 -2.04
CA GLU A 327 -1.67 -6.95 -2.62
C GLU A 327 -1.59 -6.89 -4.16
N ASP A 328 -0.38 -6.95 -4.73
CA ASP A 328 -0.20 -6.97 -6.19
C ASP A 328 -0.72 -8.29 -6.78
N GLU A 329 -0.53 -9.41 -6.08
CA GLU A 329 -1.03 -10.72 -6.50
C GLU A 329 -2.55 -10.82 -6.39
N ASP A 330 -3.11 -10.34 -5.29
CA ASP A 330 -4.55 -10.41 -5.01
C ASP A 330 -5.35 -9.59 -6.03
N PHE A 331 -4.76 -8.52 -6.59
CA PHE A 331 -5.34 -7.79 -7.71
C PHE A 331 -5.67 -8.67 -8.93
N PHE A 332 -4.94 -9.76 -9.15
CA PHE A 332 -5.15 -10.67 -10.28
C PHE A 332 -6.00 -11.90 -9.93
N LYS A 333 -6.35 -12.10 -8.65
CA LYS A 333 -7.11 -13.27 -8.18
C LYS A 333 -8.63 -13.01 -8.12
N GLU A 334 -9.04 -11.74 -8.04
CA GLU A 334 -10.44 -11.30 -8.09
C GLU A 334 -10.98 -11.26 -9.54
#